data_AF-A0A973IXT1-F1
#
_entry.id   AF-A0A973IXT1-F1
#
_cell.length_a   1.000
_cell.length_b   1.000
_cell.length_c   1.000
_cell.angle_alpha   90.00
_cell.angle_beta   90.00
_cell.angle_gamma   90.00
#
_symmetry.space_group_name_H-M   'P 1'
#
loop_
_entity.id
_entity.type
_entity.pdbx_description
1 polymer ?
#
loop_
_entity_poly.entity_id
_entity_poly.type
_entity_poly.pdbx_seq_one_letter_code
_entity_poly.pdbx_strand_id
1 'polypeptide(L)' 'NMINFNGAPINIELPVKVTLTVIEAPPGIKGDTASSGDKLVTVETGAKITTPLFINEGDKIIVNTEKGEYVSRA' A
#
# COMPACT_ATOMS: atom_id res chain seq x y z
N ASN A 1 -10.32 28.26 -4.92
CA ASN A 1 -9.48 29.47 -4.68
C ASN A 1 -8.02 29.01 -4.73
N MET A 2 -7.29 29.25 -5.81
CA MET A 2 -5.89 28.82 -5.97
C MET A 2 -4.94 29.93 -5.54
N ILE A 3 -3.99 29.62 -4.66
CA ILE A 3 -2.94 30.53 -4.22
C ILE A 3 -1.66 30.08 -4.93
N ASN A 4 -1.15 30.89 -5.85
CA ASN A 4 0.12 30.68 -6.54
C ASN A 4 1.26 31.19 -5.65
N PHE A 5 2.28 30.36 -5.39
CA PHE A 5 3.54 30.81 -4.78
C PHE A 5 4.74 30.38 -5.63
N ASN A 6 5.31 31.37 -6.31
CA ASN A 6 6.74 31.48 -6.61
C ASN A 6 7.44 30.39 -7.45
N GLY A 7 6.97 30.13 -8.68
CA GLY A 7 7.82 29.66 -9.81
C GLY A 7 8.55 28.33 -9.68
N ALA A 8 8.41 27.63 -8.56
CA ALA A 8 8.81 26.25 -8.33
C ALA A 8 7.53 25.46 -8.04
N PRO A 9 7.35 24.24 -8.56
CA PRO A 9 6.23 23.39 -8.19
C PRO A 9 6.37 22.99 -6.71
N ILE A 10 5.95 23.89 -5.82
CA ILE A 10 5.77 23.65 -4.39
C ILE A 10 4.38 23.03 -4.27
N ASN A 11 4.32 21.83 -3.73
CA ASN A 11 3.18 20.91 -3.66
C ASN A 11 2.89 20.11 -4.94
N ILE A 12 3.65 19.03 -5.10
CA ILE A 12 3.02 17.77 -5.50
C ILE A 12 2.14 17.35 -4.32
N GLU A 13 0.84 17.69 -4.38
CA GLU A 13 -0.18 17.09 -3.53
C GLU A 13 -0.35 15.64 -3.98
N LEU A 14 0.48 14.75 -3.44
CA LEU A 14 0.26 13.32 -3.59
C LEU A 14 -1.07 13.00 -2.91
N PRO A 15 -2.00 12.30 -3.59
CA PRO A 15 -3.20 11.85 -2.94
C PRO A 15 -2.80 10.96 -1.75
N VAL A 16 -3.33 11.27 -0.57
CA VAL A 16 -3.04 10.58 0.70
C VAL A 16 -3.23 9.06 0.59
N LYS A 17 -4.04 8.60 -0.37
CA LYS A 17 -4.29 7.19 -0.66
C LYS A 17 -4.06 6.91 -2.13
N VAL A 18 -3.26 5.90 -2.42
CA VAL A 18 -3.02 5.38 -3.77
C VAL A 18 -3.44 3.92 -3.84
N THR A 19 -3.95 3.50 -4.99
CA THR A 19 -4.23 2.08 -5.24
C THR A 19 -3.03 1.48 -5.95
N LEU A 20 -2.42 0.46 -5.36
CA LEU A 20 -1.25 -0.23 -5.90
C LEU A 20 -1.58 -1.71 -6.07
N THR A 21 -1.07 -2.29 -7.14
CA THR A 21 -1.20 -3.72 -7.44
C THR A 21 -0.09 -4.49 -6.75
N VAL A 22 -0.44 -5.57 -6.07
CA VAL A 22 0.52 -6.50 -5.46
C VAL A 22 1.14 -7.33 -6.58
N ILE A 23 2.47 -7.24 -6.74
CA ILE A 23 3.22 -7.98 -7.75
C ILE A 23 3.90 -9.22 -7.18
N GLU A 24 4.08 -9.30 -5.86
CA GLU A 24 4.59 -10.49 -5.18
C GLU A 24 3.96 -10.61 -3.80
N ALA A 25 3.47 -11.80 -3.45
CA ALA A 25 2.93 -12.08 -2.13
C ALA A 25 3.48 -13.42 -1.60
N PRO A 26 4.31 -13.43 -0.54
CA PRO A 26 4.81 -14.68 0.03
C PRO A 26 3.65 -15.53 0.59
N PRO A 27 3.77 -16.87 0.54
CA PRO A 27 2.77 -17.76 1.10
C PRO A 27 2.65 -17.51 2.60
N GLY A 28 1.44 -17.22 3.07
CA GLY A 28 1.17 -17.09 4.49
C GLY A 28 1.49 -18.43 5.17
N ILE A 29 2.44 -18.43 6.11
CA ILE A 29 2.76 -19.63 6.88
C ILE A 29 1.53 -19.94 7.73
N LYS A 30 0.76 -20.93 7.29
CA LYS A 30 -0.44 -21.45 7.93
C LYS A 30 -0.03 -22.40 9.07
N GLY A 31 0.82 -21.92 9.97
CA GLY A 31 1.27 -22.64 11.15
C GLY A 31 0.34 -22.34 12.30
N ASP A 32 -0.55 -23.28 12.59
CA ASP A 32 -1.41 -23.44 13.77
C ASP A 32 -1.99 -22.20 14.48
N THR A 33 -3.32 -22.21 14.53
CA THR A 33 -4.23 -21.41 15.39
C THR A 33 -4.50 -19.96 14.97
N ALA A 34 -5.79 -19.73 14.67
CA ALA A 34 -6.51 -18.47 14.65
C ALA A 34 -5.76 -17.24 15.19
N SER A 35 -5.12 -16.47 14.32
CA SER A 35 -4.85 -15.05 14.54
C SER A 35 -4.47 -14.40 13.23
N SER A 36 -5.09 -13.25 12.98
CA SER A 36 -4.77 -12.32 11.91
C SER A 36 -3.27 -12.04 11.88
N GLY A 37 -2.53 -12.81 11.08
CA GLY A 37 -1.14 -12.50 10.78
C GLY A 37 -1.07 -11.35 9.77
N ASP A 38 0.00 -10.60 9.86
CA ASP A 38 0.42 -9.73 8.77
C ASP A 38 1.45 -10.46 7.92
N LYS A 39 1.41 -10.23 6.61
CA LYS A 39 2.46 -10.60 5.68
C LYS A 39 2.95 -9.38 4.93
N LEU A 40 4.21 -9.42 4.57
CA LEU A 40 4.84 -8.40 3.76
C LEU A 40 4.66 -8.76 2.29
N VAL A 41 4.07 -7.85 1.50
CA VAL A 41 3.87 -8.01 0.05
C VAL A 41 4.65 -6.94 -0.70
N THR A 42 5.06 -7.25 -1.93
CA THR A 42 5.68 -6.27 -2.85
C THR A 42 4.61 -5.72 -3.78
N VAL A 43 4.51 -4.41 -3.89
CA VAL A 43 3.62 -3.73 -4.84
C VAL A 43 4.36 -3.31 -6.11
N GLU A 44 3.63 -2.92 -7.16
CA GLU A 44 4.15 -2.53 -8.48
C GLU A 44 5.24 -1.44 -8.45
N THR A 45 5.28 -0.63 -7.38
CA THR A 45 6.32 0.38 -7.16
C THR A 45 7.63 -0.19 -6.61
N GLY A 46 7.68 -1.49 -6.29
CA GLY A 46 8.77 -2.16 -5.56
C GLY A 46 8.73 -1.94 -4.05
N ALA A 47 7.76 -1.17 -3.54
CA ALA A 47 7.61 -0.96 -2.10
C ALA A 47 7.11 -2.23 -1.40
N LYS A 48 7.57 -2.44 -0.17
CA LYS A 48 7.20 -3.56 0.69
C LYS A 48 6.17 -3.09 1.69
N ILE A 49 4.95 -3.61 1.60
CA ILE A 49 3.81 -3.18 2.42
C ILE A 49 3.34 -4.34 3.29
N THR A 50 3.14 -4.07 4.56
CA THR A 50 2.55 -5.03 5.52
C THR A 50 1.04 -5.09 5.29
N THR A 51 0.51 -6.27 4.99
CA THR A 51 -0.90 -6.51 4.64
C THR A 51 -1.42 -7.77 5.31
N PRO A 52 -2.74 -7.95 5.44
CA PRO A 52 -3.30 -9.19 5.96
C PRO A 52 -2.94 -10.43 5.12
N LEU A 53 -2.88 -11.61 5.76
CA LEU A 53 -2.54 -12.88 5.10
C LEU A 53 -3.37 -13.20 3.84
N PHE A 54 -4.60 -12.69 3.73
CA PHE A 54 -5.52 -12.98 2.63
C PHE A 54 -5.23 -12.22 1.32
N ILE A 55 -4.33 -11.22 1.31
CA ILE A 55 -3.99 -10.44 0.11
C ILE A 55 -3.09 -11.27 -0.81
N ASN A 56 -3.44 -11.48 -2.07
CA ASN A 56 -2.66 -12.30 -2.99
C ASN A 56 -1.96 -11.46 -4.06
N GLU A 57 -1.05 -12.09 -4.80
CA GLU A 57 -0.50 -11.48 -6.01
C GLU A 57 -1.63 -11.15 -7.01
N GLY A 58 -1.56 -9.98 -7.62
CA GLY A 58 -2.60 -9.43 -8.49
C GLY A 58 -3.69 -8.65 -7.76
N ASP A 59 -3.75 -8.70 -6.42
CA ASP A 59 -4.71 -7.88 -5.67
C ASP A 59 -4.34 -6.40 -5.70
N LYS A 60 -5.38 -5.56 -5.76
CA LYS A 60 -5.23 -4.12 -5.62
C LYS A 60 -5.44 -3.73 -4.17
N ILE A 61 -4.45 -3.07 -3.59
CA ILE A 61 -4.49 -2.56 -2.22
C ILE A 61 -4.41 -1.04 -2.22
N ILE A 62 -5.18 -0.42 -1.34
CA ILE A 62 -5.11 1.00 -1.07
C ILE A 62 -4.06 1.20 0.01
N VAL A 63 -3.02 1.97 -0.31
CA VAL A 63 -1.90 2.29 0.58
C VAL A 63 -1.93 3.77 0.88
N ASN A 64 -1.73 4.13 2.15
CA ASN A 64 -1.53 5.52 2.55
C ASN A 64 -0.09 5.93 2.22
N THR A 65 0.11 6.90 1.33
CA THR A 65 1.45 7.32 0.91
C THR A 65 2.20 8.15 1.94
N GLU A 66 1.50 8.77 2.89
CA GLU A 66 2.12 9.53 3.98
C GLU A 66 2.76 8.62 5.02
N LYS A 67 2.14 7.46 5.28
CA LYS A 67 2.61 6.49 6.29
C LYS A 67 3.21 5.21 5.71
N GLY A 68 2.97 4.92 4.42
CA GLY A 68 3.33 3.65 3.79
C GLY A 68 2.49 2.47 4.28
N GLU A 69 1.32 2.72 4.87
CA GLU A 69 0.50 1.68 5.52
C GLU A 69 -0.62 1.19 4.61
N TYR A 70 -0.93 -0.10 4.70
CA TYR A 70 -2.13 -0.68 4.11
C TYR A 70 -3.38 -0.07 4.74
N VAL A 71 -4.33 0.36 3.92
CA VAL A 71 -5.62 0.91 4.34
C VAL A 71 -6.74 -0.11 4.13
N SER A 72 -6.87 -0.63 2.91
CA SER A 72 -7.94 -1.55 2.53
C SER A 72 -7.65 -2.25 1.20
N ARG A 73 -8.31 -3.37 0.93
CA ARG A 73 -8.36 -3.97 -0.42
C ARG A 73 -9.31 -3.13 -1.28
N ALA A 74 -8.92 -2.85 -2.52
CA ALA A 74 -9.75 -2.12 -3.49
C ALA A 74 -10.82 -3.01 -4.11
#